data_AF-A0A127A3K3-F1
#
_entry.id   AF-A0A127A3K3-F1
#
_cell.length_a   1.000
_cell.length_b   1.000
_cell.length_c   1.000
_cell.angle_alpha   90.00
_cell.angle_beta   90.00
_cell.angle_gamma   90.00
#
_symmetry.space_group_name_H-M   'P 1'
#
loop_
_entity.id
_entity.type
_entity.pdbx_description
1 polymer ?
#
loop_
_entity_poly.entity_id
_entity_poly.type
_entity_poly.pdbx_seq_one_letter_code
_entity_poly.pdbx_strand_id
1 'polypeptide(L)'
;MATYRAMEHASSKDPHDWGRAMAVALKRLLEAAQTDRDYLEHQHLIGQDIVMRIEAEEGGACVHLSWRPQNQEDAPPDDDERAPILDDGASEVVEGSGRGG
;
A
#
# COMPACT_ATOMS: atom_id res chain seq x y z
N MET A 1 -9.59 3.22 -20.48
CA MET A 1 -9.98 3.42 -19.06
C MET A 1 -9.70 4.86 -18.65
N ALA A 2 -10.60 5.45 -17.87
CA ALA A 2 -10.41 6.79 -17.32
C ALA A 2 -9.24 6.81 -16.32
N THR A 3 -8.62 7.97 -16.12
CA THR A 3 -7.63 8.19 -15.07
C THR A 3 -8.20 9.21 -14.10
N TYR A 4 -8.35 8.84 -12.84
CA TYR A 4 -8.80 9.74 -11.79
C TYR A 4 -7.61 10.33 -11.07
N ARG A 5 -7.76 11.59 -10.64
CA ARG A 5 -6.70 12.34 -9.95
C ARG A 5 -7.29 13.14 -8.82
N ALA A 6 -6.53 13.25 -7.74
CA ALA A 6 -6.87 14.11 -6.62
C ALA A 6 -5.60 14.63 -5.95
N MET A 7 -5.74 15.71 -5.19
CA MET A 7 -4.64 16.26 -4.41
C MET A 7 -5.13 16.85 -3.09
N GLU A 8 -4.22 16.91 -2.11
CA GLU A 8 -4.40 17.64 -0.86
C GLU A 8 -3.07 18.15 -0.30
N HIS A 9 -3.13 19.30 0.38
CA HIS A 9 -1.98 19.93 1.01
C HIS A 9 -1.78 19.45 2.45
N ALA A 10 -0.54 19.15 2.80
CA ALA A 10 -0.07 19.00 4.16
C ALA A 10 0.60 20.30 4.61
N SER A 11 0.37 20.70 5.86
CA SER A 11 0.96 21.91 6.47
C SER A 11 2.41 21.73 6.92
N SER A 12 3.03 20.61 6.56
CA SER A 12 4.36 20.22 6.98
C SER A 12 5.07 19.43 5.88
N LYS A 13 6.39 19.55 5.83
CA LYS A 13 7.26 18.76 4.95
C LYS A 13 7.67 17.44 5.58
N ASP A 14 7.28 17.20 6.84
CA ASP A 14 7.54 15.94 7.53
C ASP A 14 6.60 14.85 7.01
N PRO A 15 7.13 13.72 6.50
CA PRO A 15 6.32 12.57 6.08
C PRO A 15 5.33 12.06 7.13
N HIS A 16 5.65 12.20 8.43
CA HIS A 16 4.77 11.79 9.51
C HIS A 16 3.44 12.57 9.55
N ASP A 17 3.41 13.79 8.99
CA ASP A 17 2.24 14.65 8.97
C ASP A 17 1.36 14.45 7.71
N TRP A 18 1.84 13.70 6.71
CA TRP A 18 1.14 13.56 5.42
C TRP A 18 -0.06 12.61 5.46
N GLY A 19 -0.19 11.79 6.50
CA GLY A 19 -1.26 10.80 6.61
C GLY A 19 -2.66 11.43 6.47
N ARG A 20 -2.86 12.61 7.06
CA ARG A 20 -4.12 13.35 6.94
C ARG A 20 -4.37 13.84 5.50
N ALA A 21 -3.36 14.42 4.86
CA ALA A 21 -3.48 14.90 3.48
C ALA A 21 -3.74 13.73 2.51
N MET A 22 -3.03 12.61 2.70
CA MET A 22 -3.24 11.39 1.93
C MET A 22 -4.65 10.84 2.08
N ALA A 23 -5.19 10.77 3.30
CA ALA A 23 -6.56 10.31 3.55
C ALA A 23 -7.61 11.18 2.84
N VAL A 24 -7.44 12.51 2.88
CA VAL A 24 -8.33 13.45 2.17
C VAL A 24 -8.17 13.33 0.66
N ALA A 25 -6.95 13.19 0.15
CA ALA A 25 -6.71 12.98 -1.28
C ALA A 25 -7.34 11.68 -1.78
N LEU A 26 -7.25 10.57 -1.03
CA LEU A 26 -7.92 9.29 -1.35
C LEU A 26 -9.44 9.43 -1.38
N LYS A 27 -10.02 10.14 -0.42
CA LYS A 27 -11.46 10.43 -0.42
C LYS A 27 -11.87 11.20 -1.68
N ARG A 28 -11.15 12.26 -2.02
CA ARG A 28 -11.41 13.06 -3.22
C ARG A 28 -11.20 12.27 -4.51
N LEU A 29 -10.24 11.34 -4.51
CA LEU A 29 -9.99 10.45 -5.64
C LEU A 29 -11.21 9.54 -5.91
N LEU A 30 -11.79 8.98 -4.85
CA LEU A 30 -13.03 8.20 -4.94
C LEU A 30 -14.22 9.07 -5.37
N GLU A 31 -14.36 10.27 -4.82
CA GLU A 31 -15.40 11.22 -5.23
C GLU A 31 -15.28 11.56 -6.73
N ALA A 32 -14.06 11.70 -7.26
CA ALA A 32 -13.85 11.91 -8.69
C ALA A 32 -14.30 10.69 -9.52
N ALA A 33 -13.96 9.48 -9.07
CA ALA A 33 -14.32 8.23 -9.74
C ALA A 33 -15.83 7.92 -9.69
N GLN A 34 -16.53 8.35 -8.63
CA GLN A 34 -17.98 8.21 -8.48
C GLN A 34 -18.78 8.88 -9.61
N THR A 35 -18.20 9.88 -10.29
CA THR A 35 -18.83 10.55 -11.44
C THR A 35 -19.18 9.55 -12.55
N ASP A 36 -18.38 8.50 -12.71
CA ASP A 36 -18.55 7.49 -13.75
C ASP A 36 -19.50 6.36 -13.33
N ARG A 37 -20.12 6.44 -12.13
CA ARG A 37 -21.06 5.48 -11.51
C ARG A 37 -20.57 4.04 -11.33
N ASP A 38 -19.42 3.67 -11.87
CA ASP A 38 -18.83 2.34 -11.76
C ASP A 38 -17.96 2.18 -10.49
N TYR A 39 -17.61 3.28 -9.81
CA TYR A 39 -16.68 3.28 -8.67
C TYR A 39 -17.26 4.01 -7.46
N LEU A 40 -18.16 3.35 -6.74
CA LEU A 40 -18.95 4.00 -5.67
C LEU A 40 -18.37 3.86 -4.26
N GLU A 41 -17.47 2.89 -4.05
CA GLU A 41 -17.00 2.52 -2.72
C GLU A 41 -15.48 2.36 -2.65
N HIS A 42 -14.93 2.48 -1.43
CA HIS A 42 -13.50 2.31 -1.15
C HIS A 42 -12.99 0.90 -1.47
N GLN A 43 -13.86 -0.11 -1.52
CA GLN A 43 -13.52 -1.48 -1.89
C GLN A 43 -12.90 -1.57 -3.29
N HIS A 44 -13.23 -0.64 -4.20
CA HIS A 44 -12.66 -0.60 -5.55
C HIS A 44 -11.18 -0.20 -5.59
N LEU A 45 -10.61 0.32 -4.49
CA LEU A 45 -9.18 0.61 -4.40
C LEU A 45 -8.37 -0.58 -3.88
N ILE A 46 -9.01 -1.62 -3.35
CA ILE A 46 -8.31 -2.77 -2.79
C ILE A 46 -7.69 -3.59 -3.93
N GLY A 47 -6.40 -3.91 -3.79
CA GLY A 47 -5.64 -4.59 -4.84
C GLY A 47 -5.34 -3.74 -6.07
N GLN A 48 -5.55 -2.41 -6.00
CA GLN A 48 -5.26 -1.51 -7.11
C GLN A 48 -3.98 -0.72 -6.89
N ASP A 49 -3.24 -0.50 -7.97
CA ASP A 49 -2.10 0.40 -7.96
C ASP A 49 -2.55 1.88 -7.98
N ILE A 50 -2.12 2.62 -6.97
CA ILE A 50 -2.30 4.08 -6.88
C ILE A 50 -0.92 4.73 -6.96
N VAL A 51 -0.75 5.61 -7.93
CA VAL A 51 0.48 6.40 -8.06
C VAL A 51 0.37 7.62 -7.15
N MET A 52 1.27 7.71 -6.18
CA MET A 52 1.41 8.86 -5.29
C MET A 52 2.66 9.66 -5.66
N ARG A 53 2.51 10.98 -5.75
CA ARG A 53 3.62 11.93 -5.93
C ARG A 53 3.53 13.01 -4.86
N ILE A 54 4.66 13.31 -4.22
CA ILE A 54 4.78 14.40 -3.25
C ILE A 54 5.55 15.55 -3.88
N GLU A 55 5.02 16.76 -3.77
CA GLU A 55 5.69 17.99 -4.20
C GLU A 55 5.87 18.92 -3.00
N ALA A 56 7.06 19.48 -2.83
CA ALA A 56 7.32 20.44 -1.76
C ALA A 56 6.72 21.80 -2.11
N GLU A 57 6.03 22.43 -1.16
CA GLU A 57 5.47 23.77 -1.30
C GLU A 57 6.06 24.70 -0.21
N GLU A 58 5.80 26.01 -0.32
CA GLU A 58 6.37 27.00 0.60
C GLU A 58 5.98 26.74 2.07
N GLY A 59 4.73 26.32 2.30
CA GLY A 59 4.17 26.04 3.63
C GLY A 59 4.05 24.56 4.01
N GLY A 60 4.62 23.63 3.24
CA GLY A 60 4.46 22.20 3.50
C GLY A 60 4.72 21.33 2.27
N ALA A 61 3.81 20.41 1.99
CA ALA A 61 3.88 19.54 0.82
C ALA A 61 2.49 19.29 0.22
N CYS A 62 2.43 19.08 -1.09
CA CYS A 62 1.22 18.66 -1.78
C CYS A 62 1.31 17.16 -2.10
N VAL A 63 0.27 16.42 -1.71
CA VAL A 63 0.09 15.01 -2.05
C VAL A 63 -0.76 14.92 -3.31
N HIS A 64 -0.21 14.37 -4.39
CA HIS A 64 -0.95 14.07 -5.61
C HIS A 64 -1.18 12.56 -5.72
N LEU A 65 -2.43 12.16 -5.97
CA LEU A 65 -2.81 10.78 -6.24
C LEU A 65 -3.34 10.65 -7.66
N SER A 66 -2.99 9.55 -8.32
CA SER A 66 -3.54 9.15 -9.61
C SER A 66 -3.86 7.67 -9.59
N TRP A 67 -5.05 7.32 -10.06
CA TRP A 67 -5.51 5.95 -10.15
C TRP A 67 -6.11 5.68 -11.53
N ARG A 68 -5.75 4.52 -12.08
CA ARG A 68 -6.33 3.95 -13.29
C ARG A 68 -6.93 2.61 -12.87
N PRO A 69 -8.26 2.47 -12.83
CA PRO A 69 -8.87 1.18 -12.51
C PRO A 69 -8.37 0.12 -13.48
N GLN A 70 -7.90 -0.99 -12.94
CA GLN A 70 -7.55 -2.20 -13.68
C GLN A 70 -8.65 -3.22 -13.49
N ASN A 71 -8.96 -4.00 -14.51
CA ASN A 71 -9.86 -5.14 -14.35
C ASN A 71 -9.17 -6.11 -13.38
N GLN A 72 -9.86 -6.60 -12.35
CA GLN A 72 -9.29 -7.52 -11.36
C GLN A 72 -8.76 -8.83 -11.98
N GLU A 73 -9.13 -9.17 -13.21
CA GLU A 73 -8.55 -10.30 -13.97
C GLU A 73 -7.08 -10.09 -14.40
N ASP A 74 -6.60 -8.84 -14.45
CA ASP A 74 -5.21 -8.50 -14.77
C ASP A 74 -4.34 -8.30 -13.50
N ALA A 75 -4.94 -8.36 -12.30
CA ALA A 75 -4.18 -8.27 -11.06
C ALA A 75 -3.36 -9.56 -10.89
N PRO A 76 -2.05 -9.48 -10.59
CA PRO A 76 -1.26 -10.67 -10.28
C PRO A 76 -1.93 -11.41 -9.12
N PRO A 77 -1.98 -12.76 -9.14
CA PRO A 77 -2.60 -13.53 -8.06
C PRO A 77 -1.96 -13.14 -6.74
N ASP A 78 -2.79 -12.90 -5.71
CA ASP A 78 -2.31 -12.64 -4.35
C ASP A 78 -1.42 -13.82 -3.91
N ASP A 79 -0.12 -13.58 -3.76
CA ASP A 79 0.89 -14.52 -3.24
C ASP A 79 0.70 -14.76 -1.70
N ASP A 80 -0.55 -14.90 -1.24
CA ASP A 80 -0.89 -15.15 0.18
C ASP A 80 -1.02 -16.65 0.51
N GLU A 81 -0.68 -17.56 -0.42
CA GLU A 81 -0.29 -18.94 -0.08
C GLU A 81 1.15 -18.95 0.44
N ARG A 82 1.37 -18.31 1.59
CA ARG A 82 2.57 -18.54 2.38
C ARG A 82 2.53 -20.00 2.84
N ALA A 83 3.25 -20.86 2.12
CA ALA A 83 3.33 -22.30 2.38
C ALA A 83 3.45 -22.58 3.88
N PRO A 84 2.77 -23.62 4.42
CA PRO A 84 2.86 -23.95 5.83
C PRO A 84 4.34 -24.20 6.15
N ILE A 85 4.85 -23.46 7.13
CA ILE A 85 6.16 -23.70 7.72
C ILE A 85 6.10 -25.12 8.27
N LEU A 86 6.70 -26.07 7.54
CA LEU A 86 6.89 -27.42 8.03
C LEU A 86 7.79 -27.32 9.26
N ASP A 87 7.18 -27.63 10.41
CA ASP A 87 7.83 -27.93 11.67
C ASP A 87 8.82 -29.08 11.43
N ASP A 88 10.10 -28.76 11.25
CA ASP A 88 11.18 -29.75 11.22
C ASP A 88 11.77 -29.86 12.62
N GLY A 89 11.07 -30.61 13.47
CA GLY A 89 11.61 -31.12 14.72
C GLY A 89 12.56 -32.29 14.44
N ALA A 90 13.87 -32.05 14.47
CA ALA A 90 14.95 -33.03 14.73
C ALA A 90 16.32 -32.31 14.65
N SER A 91 17.33 -32.51 15.50
CA SER A 91 17.55 -33.32 16.68
C SER A 91 18.73 -32.71 17.44
N GLU A 92 18.63 -32.69 18.76
CA GLU A 92 19.74 -32.40 19.66
C GLU A 92 20.72 -33.59 19.63
N VAL A 93 21.91 -33.40 19.05
CA VAL A 93 23.09 -34.25 19.30
C VAL A 93 24.32 -33.36 19.44
N VAL A 94 24.69 -33.02 20.67
CA VAL A 94 26.00 -32.46 20.97
C VAL A 94 26.87 -33.59 21.54
N GLU A 95 27.60 -34.27 20.64
CA GLU A 95 28.75 -35.08 21.04
C GLU A 95 29.95 -34.15 21.24
N GLY A 96 30.33 -33.92 22.49
CA GLY A 96 31.48 -33.10 22.89
C GLY A 96 32.37 -33.84 23.87
N SER A 97 33.32 -34.57 23.32
CA SER A 97 34.39 -35.31 23.98
C SER A 97 35.18 -34.45 25.00
N GLY A 98 35.45 -34.99 26.20
CA GLY A 98 36.29 -34.36 27.23
C GLY A 98 36.99 -35.39 28.10
N ARG A 99 38.22 -35.73 27.73
CA ARG A 99 39.06 -36.81 28.24
C ARG A 99 40.11 -36.25 29.21
N GLY A 100 40.16 -36.78 30.43
CA GLY A 100 41.39 -36.99 31.21
C GLY A 100 42.03 -35.81 31.95
N GLY A 101 42.45 -36.07 33.20
CA GLY A 101 43.33 -35.23 34.00
C GLY A 101 43.09 -35.38 35.49
#